data_AF-K1YQ68-F1
#
_entry.id   AF-K1YQ68-F1
#
_cell.length_a   1.000
_cell.length_b   1.000
_cell.length_c   1.000
_cell.angle_alpha   90.00
_cell.angle_beta   90.00
_cell.angle_gamma   90.00
#
_symmetry.space_group_name_H-M   'P 1'
#
loop_
_entity.id
_entity.type
_entity.pdbx_description
1 polymer ?
#
loop_
_entity_poly.entity_id
_entity_poly.type
_entity_poly.pdbx_seq_one_letter_code
_entity_poly.pdbx_strand_id
1 'polypeptide(L)' 'MKQNGFFGQWGGAFIPEILHETFEQLKISFQQAKEDPRFWQEYLDIMSTYSCR' A
#
# COMPACT_ATOMS: atom_id res chain seq x y z
N MET A 1 -4.76 6.97 14.05
CA MET A 1 -4.93 5.61 14.61
C MET A 1 -3.65 4.84 14.35
N LYS A 2 -2.99 4.28 15.38
CA LYS A 2 -1.82 3.43 15.18
C LYS A 2 -2.27 2.15 14.48
N GLN A 3 -2.14 2.11 13.16
CA GLN A 3 -2.37 0.94 12.33
C GLN A 3 -1.19 -0.02 12.56
N ASN A 4 -1.17 -0.74 13.67
CA ASN A 4 -0.13 -1.74 13.94
C ASN A 4 -0.16 -2.94 12.97
N GLY A 5 -0.89 -2.83 11.84
CA GLY A 5 -1.11 -3.91 10.89
C GLY A 5 -2.04 -5.01 11.40
N PHE A 6 -2.70 -4.81 12.55
CA PHE A 6 -3.62 -5.77 13.15
C PHE A 6 -5.09 -5.37 12.93
N PHE A 7 -5.89 -6.34 12.50
CA PHE A 7 -7.33 -6.31 12.42
C PHE A 7 -7.91 -7.19 13.55
N GLY A 8 -8.14 -6.59 14.71
CA GLY A 8 -8.50 -7.32 15.93
C GLY A 8 -7.33 -8.16 16.43
N GLN A 9 -7.53 -9.47 16.56
CA GLN A 9 -6.49 -10.42 16.99
C GLN A 9 -5.61 -10.94 15.83
N TRP A 10 -5.95 -10.60 14.59
CA TRP A 10 -5.31 -11.16 13.39
C TRP A 10 -4.54 -10.07 12.65
N GLY A 11 -3.40 -10.43 12.05
CA GLY A 11 -2.56 -9.50 11.29
C GLY A 11 -1.15 -9.39 11.87
N GLY A 12 -0.58 -8.19 11.78
CA GLY A 12 0.84 -7.97 12.03
C GLY A 12 1.70 -8.44 10.85
N ALA A 13 3.01 -8.31 10.99
CA ALA A 13 3.98 -8.78 10.01
C ALA A 13 4.98 -9.70 10.71
N PHE A 14 4.89 -11.01 10.46
CA PHE A 14 5.90 -11.97 10.91
C PHE A 14 6.97 -12.07 9.82
N ILE A 15 7.87 -11.08 9.80
CA ILE A 15 8.92 -10.96 8.79
C ILE A 15 10.30 -10.87 9.46
N PRO A 16 11.36 -11.35 8.79
CA PRO A 16 12.74 -11.12 9.22
C PRO A 16 13.07 -9.64 9.38
N GLU A 17 13.96 -9.32 10.31
CA GLU A 17 14.38 -7.94 10.61
C GLU A 17 14.93 -7.21 9.37
N ILE A 18 15.66 -7.91 8.50
CA ILE A 18 16.20 -7.36 7.25
C ILE A 18 15.11 -6.86 6.28
N LEU A 19 13.89 -7.41 6.36
CA LEU A 19 12.78 -6.99 5.52
C LEU A 19 11.95 -5.87 6.17
N HIS A 20 12.12 -5.62 7.47
CA HIS A 20 11.34 -4.62 8.19
C HIS A 20 11.47 -3.23 7.56
N GLU A 21 12.69 -2.78 7.26
CA GLU A 21 12.94 -1.48 6.65
C GLU A 21 12.29 -1.35 5.26
N THR A 22 12.42 -2.37 4.43
CA THR A 22 11.80 -2.40 3.09
C THR A 22 10.28 -2.29 3.17
N PHE A 23 9.65 -3.00 4.12
CA PHE A 23 8.21 -2.92 4.32
C PHE A 23 7.76 -1.56 4.87
N GLU A 24 8.53 -0.94 5.76
CA GLU A 24 8.24 0.41 6.23
C GLU A 24 8.33 1.44 5.08
N GLN A 25 9.35 1.36 4.24
CA GLN A 25 9.45 2.20 3.05
C GLN A 25 8.27 1.98 2.09
N LEU A 26 7.88 0.73 1.86
CA LEU A 26 6.71 0.40 1.04
C LEU A 26 5.42 1.02 1.60
N LYS A 27 5.20 0.96 2.92
CA LYS A 27 4.03 1.57 3.56
C LYS A 27 4.00 3.08 3.36
N ILE A 28 5.16 3.74 3.49
CA ILE A 28 5.29 5.18 3.27
C ILE A 28 4.96 5.52 1.81
N SER A 29 5.59 4.84 0.85
CA SER A 29 5.33 5.07 -0.57
C SER A 29 3.88 4.77 -0.96
N PHE A 30 3.27 3.73 -0.40
CA PHE A 30 1.86 3.44 -0.61
C PHE A 30 0.96 4.56 -0.07
N GLN A 31 1.25 5.08 1.11
CA GLN A 31 0.47 6.19 1.68
C GLN A 31 0.60 7.45 0.81
N GLN A 32 1.80 7.77 0.33
CA GLN A 32 2.04 8.88 -0.59
C GLN A 32 1.26 8.71 -1.90
N ALA A 33 1.34 7.53 -2.53
CA ALA A 33 0.62 7.22 -3.75
C ALA A 33 -0.90 7.25 -3.55
N LYS A 34 -1.39 6.80 -2.40
CA LYS A 34 -2.81 6.85 -2.03
C LYS A 34 -3.32 8.28 -1.86
N GLU A 35 -2.48 9.19 -1.37
CA GLU A 35 -2.81 10.60 -1.21
C GLU A 35 -2.66 11.41 -2.51
N ASP A 36 -1.93 10.89 -3.51
CA ASP A 36 -1.73 11.54 -4.80
C ASP A 36 -2.92 11.33 -5.76
N PRO A 37 -3.66 12.41 -6.13
CA PRO A 37 -4.77 12.30 -7.09
C PRO A 37 -4.33 11.89 -8.50
N ARG A 38 -3.10 12.21 -8.90
CA ARG A 38 -2.57 11.86 -10.24
C ARG A 38 -2.37 10.36 -10.37
N PHE A 39 -1.85 9.73 -9.32
CA PHE A 39 -1.70 8.29 -9.25
C PHE A 39 -3.04 7.57 -9.46
N TRP A 40 -4.12 8.06 -8.85
CA TRP A 40 -5.46 7.51 -9.05
C TRP A 40 -5.98 7.70 -10.47
N GLN A 41 -5.71 8.86 -11.08
CA GLN A 41 -6.12 9.12 -12.46
C GLN A 41 -5.43 8.16 -13.43
N GLU A 42 -4.11 7.97 -13.30
CA GLU A 42 -3.36 7.00 -14.10
C GLU A 42 -3.80 5.56 -13.84
N TYR A 43 -4.05 5.20 -12.57
CA TYR A 43 -4.56 3.88 -12.21
C TYR A 43 -5.91 3.58 -12.87
N LEU A 44 -6.85 4.52 -12.83
CA LEU A 44 -8.16 4.38 -13.45
C LEU A 44 -8.08 4.31 -14.98
N ASP A 45 -7.23 5.14 -15.59
CA ASP A 45 -6.99 5.13 -17.04
C ASP A 45 -6.45 3.78 -17.50
N ILE A 46 -5.45 3.23 -16.80
CA ILE A 46 -4.90 1.89 -17.08
C ILE A 46 -5.97 0.80 -16.88
N MET A 47 -6.75 0.85 -15.79
CA MET A 47 -7.80 -0.15 -15.56
C MET A 47 -8.85 -0.15 -16.68
N SER A 48 -9.24 1.04 -17.14
CA SER A 48 -10.21 1.21 -18.21
C SER A 48 -9.67 0.82 -19.59
N THR A 49 -8.41 1.17 -19.90
CA THR A 49 -7.83 1.00 -21.24
C THR A 49 -7.13 -0.33 -21.45
N TYR A 50 -6.48 -0.86 -20.41
CA TYR A 50 -5.71 -2.12 -20.50
C TYR A 50 -6.51 -3.32 -20.02
N SER A 51 -7.31 -3.17 -18.94
CA SER A 51 -8.09 -4.29 -18.39
C SER A 51 -9.56 -4.30 -18.84
N CYS A 52 -10.04 -3.19 -19.44
CA CYS A 52 -11.44 -2.98 -19.83
C CYS A 52 -12.44 -3.24 -18.68
N ARG A 53 -12.07 -2.85 -17.45
CA ARG A 53 -12.92 -2.96 -16.26
C ARG A 53 -13.17 -1.58 -15.67
#